data_AF-F9VMH4-F1
#
_entry.id   AF-F9VMH4-F1
#
_cell.length_a   1.000
_cell.length_b   1.000
_cell.length_c   1.000
_cell.angle_alpha   90.00
_cell.angle_beta   90.00
_cell.angle_gamma   90.00
#
_symmetry.space_group_name_H-M   'P 1'
#
loop_
_entity.id
_entity.type
_entity.pdbx_description
1 polymer ?
#
loop_
_entity_poly.entity_id
_entity_poly.type
_entity_poly.pdbx_seq_one_letter_code
_entity_poly.pdbx_strand_id
1 'polypeptide(L)'
;MEYKCFICKNIFDSFRNLKIHVIRAHNNGQCPLCGKETKNLSMHSKMMAKSDPWHLVLSCILTECDYINDDEIKRMMINLVKIVLVESVPLDIISKEEN
;
A
#
# COMPACT_ATOMS: atom_id res chain seq x y z
N MET A 1 6.68 3.15 16.80
CA MET A 1 6.38 3.65 15.44
C MET A 1 4.96 3.26 15.13
N GLU A 2 4.08 4.21 14.88
CA GLU A 2 2.65 3.95 14.66
C GLU A 2 2.35 3.95 13.17
N TYR A 3 1.75 2.88 12.68
CA TYR A 3 1.40 2.71 11.27
C TYR A 3 -0.09 2.98 11.08
N LYS A 4 -0.41 4.00 10.29
CA LYS A 4 -1.77 4.41 9.97
C LYS A 4 -2.23 3.72 8.69
N CYS A 5 -3.37 3.04 8.75
CA CYS A 5 -4.02 2.51 7.57
C CYS A 5 -4.46 3.68 6.67
N PHE A 6 -3.95 3.77 5.45
CA PHE A 6 -4.29 4.86 4.56
C PHE A 6 -5.75 4.80 4.05
N ILE A 7 -6.40 3.63 4.12
CA ILE A 7 -7.79 3.38 3.70
C ILE A 7 -8.80 3.87 4.77
N CYS A 8 -8.66 3.42 6.02
CA CYS A 8 -9.63 3.71 7.09
C CYS A 8 -9.06 4.45 8.31
N LYS A 9 -7.79 4.87 8.25
CA LYS A 9 -7.08 5.67 9.26
C LYS A 9 -6.87 5.03 10.63
N ASN A 10 -7.21 3.74 10.81
CA ASN A 10 -6.86 2.96 12.01
C ASN A 10 -5.35 2.88 12.21
N ILE A 11 -4.91 2.90 13.47
CA ILE A 11 -3.50 2.94 13.85
C ILE A 11 -3.07 1.58 14.40
N PHE A 12 -1.86 1.16 14.06
CA PHE A 12 -1.26 -0.11 14.47
C PHE A 12 0.17 0.09 14.98
N ASP A 13 0.55 -0.66 15.99
CA ASP A 13 1.90 -0.63 16.60
C ASP A 13 2.99 -1.30 15.74
N SER A 14 2.60 -2.06 14.71
CA SER A 14 3.51 -2.75 13.81
C SER A 14 2.98 -2.85 12.39
N PHE A 15 3.91 -2.87 11.42
CA PHE A 15 3.60 -3.05 10.00
C PHE A 15 2.90 -4.38 9.73
N ARG A 16 3.28 -5.44 10.46
CA ARG A 16 2.64 -6.76 10.39
C ARG A 16 1.17 -6.70 10.80
N ASN A 17 0.85 -5.98 11.88
CA ASN A 17 -0.53 -5.82 12.35
C ASN A 17 -1.36 -5.01 11.35
N LEU A 18 -0.79 -3.95 10.76
CA LEU A 18 -1.42 -3.20 9.67
C LEU A 18 -1.70 -4.10 8.45
N LYS A 19 -0.72 -4.92 8.03
CA LYS A 19 -0.90 -5.87 6.92
C LYS A 19 -2.06 -6.83 7.17
N ILE A 20 -2.10 -7.45 8.36
CA ILE A 20 -3.20 -8.35 8.75
C ILE A 20 -4.54 -7.62 8.72
N HIS A 21 -4.58 -6.37 9.22
CA HIS A 21 -5.77 -5.54 9.16
C HIS A 21 -6.24 -5.30 7.72
N VAL A 22 -5.35 -4.91 6.81
CA VAL A 22 -5.70 -4.67 5.40
C VAL A 22 -6.26 -5.93 4.73
N ILE A 23 -5.63 -7.09 4.97
CA ILE A 23 -6.10 -8.38 4.42
C ILE A 23 -7.49 -8.74 4.95
N ARG A 24 -7.82 -8.43 6.20
CA ARG A 24 -9.10 -8.82 6.82
C ARG A 24 -10.23 -7.83 6.58
N ALA A 25 -9.93 -6.52 6.58
CA ALA A 25 -10.93 -5.46 6.54
C ALA A 25 -11.18 -4.92 5.13
N HIS A 26 -10.17 -4.96 4.25
CA HIS A 26 -10.19 -4.27 2.96
C HIS A 26 -10.03 -5.19 1.74
N ASN A 27 -10.07 -6.51 1.95
CA ASN A 27 -10.07 -7.51 0.88
C ASN A 27 -11.44 -8.20 0.80
N ASN A 28 -12.43 -7.47 0.31
CA ASN A 28 -13.84 -7.89 0.23
C ASN A 28 -14.31 -8.23 -1.19
N GLY A 29 -13.38 -8.59 -2.09
CA GLY A 29 -13.68 -8.85 -3.50
C GLY A 29 -13.70 -7.60 -4.39
N GLN A 30 -13.46 -6.43 -3.81
CA GLN A 30 -13.33 -5.16 -4.53
C GLN A 30 -12.03 -4.46 -4.11
N CYS A 31 -11.40 -3.74 -5.04
CA CYS A 31 -10.25 -2.92 -4.70
C CYS A 31 -10.71 -1.68 -3.90
N PRO A 32 -10.15 -1.43 -2.70
CA PRO A 32 -10.55 -0.29 -1.87
C PRO A 32 -10.10 1.07 -2.42
N LEU A 33 -9.26 1.10 -3.47
CA LEU A 33 -8.72 2.33 -4.05
C LEU A 33 -9.48 2.76 -5.31
N CYS A 34 -9.82 1.81 -6.19
CA CYS A 34 -10.46 2.12 -7.47
C CYS A 34 -11.86 1.51 -7.62
N GLY A 35 -12.36 0.74 -6.66
CA GLY A 35 -13.67 0.12 -6.72
C GLY A 35 -13.80 -1.02 -7.74
N LYS A 36 -12.71 -1.46 -8.39
CA LYS A 36 -12.77 -2.57 -9.34
C LYS A 36 -12.93 -3.91 -8.63
N GLU A 37 -13.86 -4.75 -9.09
CA GLU A 37 -13.98 -6.13 -8.62
C GLU A 37 -12.69 -6.92 -8.91
N THR A 38 -12.18 -7.63 -7.90
CA THR A 38 -10.97 -8.44 -8.01
C THR A 38 -11.04 -9.67 -7.12
N LYS A 39 -10.69 -10.83 -7.70
CA LYS A 39 -10.54 -12.08 -6.95
C LYS A 39 -9.21 -12.16 -6.21
N ASN A 40 -8.23 -11.33 -6.58
CA ASN A 40 -6.89 -11.31 -5.99
C ASN A 40 -6.41 -9.86 -5.87
N LEU A 41 -6.65 -9.26 -4.71
CA LEU A 41 -6.29 -7.87 -4.44
C LEU A 41 -4.78 -7.62 -4.55
N SER A 42 -3.95 -8.57 -4.13
CA SER A 42 -2.49 -8.46 -4.21
C SER A 42 -2.00 -8.35 -5.65
N MET A 43 -2.48 -9.24 -6.54
CA MET A 43 -2.10 -9.21 -7.95
C MET A 43 -2.64 -7.98 -8.66
N HIS A 44 -3.88 -7.59 -8.37
CA HIS A 44 -4.45 -6.35 -8.89
C HIS A 44 -3.60 -5.13 -8.49
N SER A 45 -3.28 -4.99 -7.21
CA SER A 45 -2.49 -3.88 -6.68
C SER A 45 -1.10 -3.83 -7.31
N LYS A 46 -0.43 -4.98 -7.45
CA LYS A 46 0.86 -5.09 -8.14
C LYS A 46 0.80 -4.60 -9.59
N MET A 47 -0.25 -4.93 -10.33
CA MET A 47 -0.39 -4.50 -11.73
C MET A 47 -0.61 -2.99 -11.85
N MET A 48 -1.26 -2.36 -10.87
CA MET A 48 -1.54 -0.92 -10.84
C MET A 48 -0.39 -0.09 -10.26
N ALA A 49 0.49 -0.71 -9.47
CA ALA A 49 1.62 -0.05 -8.79
C ALA A 49 2.57 0.74 -9.71
N LYS A 50 2.61 0.42 -11.01
CA LYS A 50 3.42 1.14 -12.00
C LYS A 50 2.89 2.52 -12.37
N SER A 51 1.61 2.79 -12.11
CA SER A 51 0.90 3.99 -12.55
C SER A 51 0.13 4.70 -11.44
N ASP A 52 -0.01 4.07 -10.27
CA ASP A 52 -0.63 4.69 -9.10
C ASP A 52 0.19 4.41 -7.82
N PRO A 53 0.76 5.47 -7.20
CA PRO A 53 1.47 5.37 -5.93
C PRO A 53 0.67 4.71 -4.80
N TRP A 54 -0.66 4.89 -4.76
CA TRP A 54 -1.47 4.28 -3.71
C TRP A 54 -1.64 2.77 -3.91
N HIS A 55 -1.75 2.30 -5.16
CA HIS A 55 -1.69 0.86 -5.45
C HIS A 55 -0.29 0.28 -5.20
N LEU A 56 0.78 1.06 -5.37
CA LEU A 56 2.13 0.65 -4.95
C LEU A 56 2.22 0.46 -3.43
N VAL A 57 1.73 1.42 -2.65
CA VAL A 57 1.64 1.29 -1.19
C VAL A 57 0.83 0.04 -0.80
N LEU A 58 -0.35 -0.15 -1.39
CA LEU A 58 -1.18 -1.32 -1.12
C LEU A 58 -0.48 -2.62 -1.47
N SER A 59 0.16 -2.68 -2.65
CA SER A 59 0.93 -3.83 -3.12
C SER A 59 2.04 -4.19 -2.13
N CYS A 60 2.84 -3.20 -1.71
CA CYS A 60 3.92 -3.43 -0.75
C CYS A 60 3.42 -3.81 0.65
N ILE A 61 2.27 -3.33 1.11
CA ILE A 61 1.65 -3.82 2.36
C ILE A 61 1.27 -5.31 2.22
N LEU A 62 0.66 -5.69 1.10
CA LEU A 62 0.15 -7.05 0.91
C LEU A 62 1.27 -8.07 0.63
N THR A 63 2.29 -7.68 -0.13
CA THR A 63 3.30 -8.62 -0.65
C THR A 63 4.72 -8.33 -0.17
N GLU A 64 4.95 -7.25 0.59
CA GLU A 64 6.29 -6.80 0.99
C GLU A 64 7.22 -6.64 -0.23
N CYS A 65 6.63 -6.13 -1.31
CA CYS A 65 7.27 -5.90 -2.60
C CYS A 65 8.05 -7.14 -3.10
N ASP A 66 7.51 -8.34 -2.89
CA ASP A 66 8.08 -9.65 -3.29
C ASP A 66 8.48 -9.76 -4.77
N TYR A 67 7.90 -8.93 -5.62
CA TYR A 67 8.17 -8.87 -7.06
C TYR A 67 9.38 -8.03 -7.46
N ILE A 68 9.98 -7.31 -6.51
CA ILE A 68 11.23 -6.58 -6.72
C ILE A 68 12.36 -7.57 -6.45
N ASN A 69 13.08 -7.96 -7.51
CA ASN A 69 14.15 -8.96 -7.42
C ASN A 69 15.46 -8.39 -6.83
N ASP A 70 15.63 -7.07 -6.89
CA ASP A 70 16.78 -6.40 -6.30
C ASP A 70 16.52 -6.14 -4.81
N ASP A 71 17.29 -6.79 -3.93
CA ASP A 71 17.09 -6.74 -2.48
C ASP A 71 17.32 -5.35 -1.88
N GLU A 72 18.22 -4.56 -2.46
CA GLU A 72 18.49 -3.20 -1.99
C GLU A 72 17.31 -2.30 -2.31
N ILE A 73 16.86 -2.32 -3.57
CA ILE A 73 15.67 -1.59 -4.01
C ILE A 73 14.44 -2.05 -3.21
N LYS A 74 14.25 -3.36 -3.03
CA LYS A 74 13.14 -3.91 -2.25
C LYS A 74 13.12 -3.36 -0.83
N ARG A 75 14.28 -3.35 -0.16
CA ARG A 75 14.43 -2.81 1.20
C ARG A 75 14.14 -1.31 1.24
N MET A 76 14.67 -0.55 0.30
CA MET A 76 14.41 0.89 0.18
C MET A 76 12.92 1.17 0.00
N MET A 77 12.25 0.44 -0.91
CA MET A 77 10.82 0.61 -1.17
C MET A 77 9.96 0.29 0.05
N ILE A 78 10.24 -0.80 0.77
CA ILE A 78 9.53 -1.14 2.01
C ILE A 78 9.71 -0.02 3.05
N ASN A 79 10.93 0.52 3.21
CA ASN A 79 11.20 1.59 4.15
C ASN A 79 10.46 2.89 3.77
N LEU A 80 10.43 3.26 2.49
CA LEU A 80 9.66 4.39 1.99
C LEU A 80 8.17 4.24 2.29
N VAL A 81 7.59 3.06 2.02
CA VAL A 81 6.19 2.76 2.32
C VAL A 81 5.91 2.86 3.82
N LYS A 82 6.81 2.37 4.68
CA LYS A 82 6.69 2.51 6.13
C LYS A 82 6.66 3.98 6.57
N ILE A 83 7.51 4.83 5.99
CA ILE A 83 7.53 6.28 6.28
C ILE A 83 6.20 6.94 5.89
N VAL A 84 5.70 6.65 4.68
CA VAL A 84 4.40 7.17 4.20
C VAL A 84 3.26 6.81 5.15
N LEU A 85 3.27 5.59 5.70
CA LEU A 85 2.24 5.09 6.60
C LEU A 85 2.36 5.64 8.03
N VAL A 86 3.51 6.19 8.42
CA VAL A 86 3.73 6.79 9.74
C VAL A 86 3.36 8.27 9.72
N GLU A 87 3.94 9.01 8.78
CA GLU A 87 3.97 10.48 8.84
C GLU A 87 2.67 11.15 8.36
N SER A 88 1.62 10.37 8.04
CA SER A 88 0.43 10.88 7.33
C SER A 88 0.80 11.76 6.13
N VAL A 89 1.98 11.55 5.53
CA VAL A 89 2.46 12.35 4.40
C VAL A 89 1.43 12.20 3.29
N PRO A 90 0.78 13.31 2.88
CA PRO A 90 -0.17 13.25 1.79
C PRO A 90 0.61 12.91 0.50
N LEU A 91 0.42 11.71 -0.06
CA LEU A 91 1.02 11.33 -1.37
C LEU A 91 0.41 12.15 -2.52
N ASP A 92 -0.65 12.90 -2.26
CA ASP A 92 -1.20 13.95 -3.11
C ASP A 92 -0.21 15.08 -3.43
N ILE A 93 0.90 15.22 -2.68
CA ILE A 93 2.02 16.11 -3.05
C ILE A 93 2.85 15.50 -4.21
N ILE A 94 2.75 14.19 -4.47
CA ILE A 94 3.52 13.45 -5.48
C ILE A 94 2.71 13.23 -6.76
N SER A 95 1.37 13.25 -6.70
CA SER A 95 0.54 13.37 -7.90
C SER A 95 0.58 14.81 -8.38
N LYS A 96 1.29 15.06 -9.48
CA LYS A 96 1.17 16.31 -10.25
C LYS A 96 -0.31 16.68 -10.39
N GLU A 97 -0.60 17.95 -10.15
CA GLU A 97 -1.74 18.63 -10.73
C GLU A 97 -1.80 18.30 -12.23
N GLU A 98 -2.82 17.57 -12.66
CA GLU A 98 -3.22 17.53 -14.06
C GLU A 98 -4.59 18.22 -14.15
N ASN A 99 -4.53 19.50 -14.52
CA ASN A 99 -5.56 20.43 -15.03
C ASN A 99 -6.81 20.72 -14.18
#